data_AF-A0A8I0S8Q2-F1
#
_entry.id   AF-A0A8I0S8Q2-F1
#
_cell.length_a   1.000
_cell.length_b   1.000
_cell.length_c   1.000
_cell.angle_alpha   90.00
_cell.angle_beta   90.00
_cell.angle_gamma   90.00
#
_symmetry.space_group_name_H-M   'P 1'
#
loop_
_entity.id
_entity.type
_entity.pdbx_description
1 polymer ?
#
loop_
_entity_poly.entity_id
_entity_poly.type
_entity_poly.pdbx_seq_one_letter_code
_entity_poly.pdbx_strand_id
1 'polypeptide(L)'
;MLYLWMPETNGTWYWSTGENWLQANTLEQLIQDLHEHNGKEAVVYFPSRNAQLMQQTMTKLHFKQLGQEGVKFLLEEFVTLPIDQMKIVHHFQNDQLSVLGVAQSTIETWQHALSLLPIQIIAFLPDFLILPEPEPNQIIIANLYGNLLARENEWSGNSIDDLALFLEFQNPVTEYKFANLSPAQLDCLAAASTQDQVTEFSYQFHSLNRPKQHPLNVLPKAKNKEVEWSGYWKAAACVLVAVISVQLVYDGLRWSKLKRVADQTAVQAIDQYKYWFGENSRVTEQNIKSQFESQLRMSQLGDTQALSLLSRVGPILMQKQIVAQQVSYDASVLAISLKAKSADDLQGLTQQLNQQGFQAELGNVQADTVGAIGLVKIK
;
A
#
# COMPACT_ATOMS: atom_id res chain seq x y z
N MET A 1 -19.92 15.87 -5.13
CA MET A 1 -20.65 14.58 -5.05
C MET A 1 -21.73 14.63 -6.11
N LEU A 2 -22.04 13.52 -6.76
CA LEU A 2 -23.13 13.43 -7.73
C LEU A 2 -24.40 12.90 -7.08
N TYR A 3 -25.54 13.31 -7.60
CA TYR A 3 -26.86 12.81 -7.23
C TYR A 3 -27.54 12.33 -8.50
N LEU A 4 -28.06 11.11 -8.48
CA LEU A 4 -28.84 10.55 -9.55
C LEU A 4 -30.21 10.22 -9.00
N TRP A 5 -31.25 10.48 -9.77
CA TRP A 5 -32.60 10.00 -9.51
C TRP A 5 -33.01 9.11 -10.67
N MET A 6 -33.21 7.83 -10.35
CA MET A 6 -33.50 6.82 -11.35
C MET A 6 -35.00 6.77 -11.69
N PRO A 7 -35.36 6.48 -12.94
CA PRO A 7 -36.74 6.26 -13.34
C PRO A 7 -37.26 4.92 -12.83
N GLU A 8 -38.59 4.78 -12.77
CA GLU A 8 -39.27 3.52 -12.44
C GLU A 8 -39.13 2.47 -13.55
N THR A 9 -39.15 2.92 -14.81
CA THR A 9 -39.08 2.07 -16.01
C THR A 9 -38.06 2.65 -16.99
N ASN A 10 -38.09 2.22 -18.27
CA ASN A 10 -37.28 2.82 -19.34
C ASN A 10 -37.72 4.28 -19.59
N GLY A 11 -37.31 5.17 -18.70
CA GLY A 11 -37.70 6.56 -18.69
C GLY A 11 -36.51 7.47 -18.45
N THR A 12 -36.85 8.71 -18.12
CA THR A 12 -35.90 9.79 -17.95
C THR A 12 -35.13 9.68 -16.65
N TRP A 13 -33.81 9.71 -16.74
CA TRP A 13 -32.91 9.86 -15.61
C TRP A 13 -32.71 11.34 -15.27
N TYR A 14 -32.61 11.65 -13.99
CA TYR A 14 -32.21 12.98 -13.54
C TYR A 14 -30.88 12.88 -12.80
N TRP A 15 -30.00 13.85 -13.03
CA TRP A 15 -28.73 13.93 -12.32
C TRP A 15 -28.41 15.35 -11.89
N SER A 16 -27.65 15.52 -10.82
CA SER A 16 -27.28 16.83 -10.28
C SER A 16 -25.91 16.80 -9.64
N THR A 17 -25.24 17.95 -9.66
CA THR A 17 -24.02 18.25 -8.89
C THR A 17 -24.32 18.91 -7.54
N GLY A 18 -25.61 19.11 -7.21
CA GLY A 18 -26.09 19.73 -5.97
C GLY A 18 -26.87 21.04 -6.14
N GLU A 19 -27.04 21.51 -7.37
CA GLU A 19 -27.80 22.74 -7.66
C GLU A 19 -29.16 22.42 -8.30
N ASN A 20 -29.16 22.19 -9.61
CA ASN A 20 -30.35 21.88 -10.39
C ASN A 20 -30.30 20.43 -10.89
N TRP A 21 -31.47 19.84 -11.11
CA TRP A 21 -31.58 18.56 -11.78
C TRP A 21 -31.47 18.74 -13.30
N LEU A 22 -30.58 17.96 -13.90
CA LEU A 22 -30.38 17.84 -15.34
C LEU A 22 -31.02 16.55 -15.83
N GLN A 23 -31.54 16.59 -17.05
CA GLN A 23 -32.34 15.52 -17.63
C GLN A 23 -31.53 14.71 -18.64
N ALA A 24 -31.53 13.38 -18.50
CA ALA A 24 -31.00 12.43 -19.47
C ALA A 24 -32.10 11.45 -19.88
N ASN A 25 -32.50 11.47 -21.16
CA ASN A 25 -33.64 10.69 -21.63
C ASN A 25 -33.32 9.20 -21.84
N THR A 26 -32.04 8.85 -21.96
CA THR A 26 -31.59 7.46 -22.08
C THR A 26 -30.36 7.20 -21.21
N LEU A 27 -30.08 5.92 -20.96
CA LEU A 27 -28.89 5.51 -20.20
C LEU A 27 -27.60 5.88 -20.94
N GLU A 28 -27.57 5.81 -22.27
CA GLU A 28 -26.40 6.20 -23.08
C GLU A 28 -26.12 7.70 -22.97
N GLN A 29 -27.17 8.53 -22.99
CA GLN A 29 -27.02 9.96 -22.76
C GLN A 29 -26.47 10.23 -21.36
N LEU A 30 -26.99 9.53 -20.34
CA LEU A 30 -26.49 9.64 -18.97
C LEU A 30 -25.02 9.23 -18.86
N ILE A 31 -24.59 8.16 -19.54
CA ILE A 31 -23.18 7.74 -19.57
C ILE A 31 -22.30 8.83 -20.17
N GLN A 32 -22.74 9.46 -21.27
CA GLN A 32 -22.01 10.54 -21.92
C GLN A 32 -21.89 11.78 -21.02
N ASP A 33 -23.00 12.21 -20.40
CA ASP A 33 -23.04 13.36 -19.50
C ASP A 33 -22.14 13.14 -18.26
N LEU A 34 -22.12 11.92 -17.73
CA LEU A 34 -21.33 11.56 -16.56
C LEU A 34 -19.85 11.26 -16.88
N HIS A 35 -19.45 11.21 -18.15
CA HIS A 35 -18.07 10.91 -18.54
C HIS A 35 -17.08 11.96 -17.98
N GLU A 36 -17.46 13.23 -17.94
CA GLU A 36 -16.65 14.31 -17.33
C GLU A 36 -16.52 14.17 -15.81
N HIS A 37 -17.35 13.33 -15.21
CA HIS A 37 -17.44 13.09 -13.77
C HIS A 37 -16.86 11.71 -13.38
N ASN A 38 -15.99 11.16 -14.23
CA ASN A 38 -15.44 9.82 -14.06
C ASN A 38 -14.82 9.61 -12.67
N GLY A 39 -15.24 8.56 -11.99
CA GLY A 39 -14.74 8.16 -10.66
C GLY A 39 -15.27 9.02 -9.50
N LYS A 40 -16.15 9.99 -9.73
CA LYS A 40 -16.78 10.76 -8.64
C LYS A 40 -17.78 9.89 -7.87
N GLU A 41 -17.86 10.14 -6.57
CA GLU A 41 -18.86 9.50 -5.71
C GLU A 41 -20.27 10.00 -6.04
N ALA A 42 -21.23 9.07 -6.09
CA ALA A 42 -22.61 9.31 -6.46
C ALA A 42 -23.61 8.67 -5.49
N VAL A 43 -24.65 9.42 -5.15
CA VAL A 43 -25.83 8.94 -4.43
C VAL A 43 -26.93 8.69 -5.45
N VAL A 44 -27.57 7.53 -5.39
CA VAL A 44 -28.70 7.21 -6.26
C VAL A 44 -29.97 7.17 -5.44
N TYR A 45 -30.96 7.93 -5.88
CA TYR A 45 -32.31 7.95 -5.36
C TYR A 45 -33.19 7.03 -6.20
N PHE A 46 -33.75 5.99 -5.60
CA PHE A 46 -34.65 5.04 -6.25
C PHE A 46 -36.12 5.35 -5.93
N PRO A 47 -37.05 5.04 -6.85
CA PRO A 47 -38.47 5.20 -6.63
C PRO A 47 -38.92 4.47 -5.37
N SER A 48 -39.41 5.22 -4.38
CA SER A 48 -39.86 4.68 -3.10
C SER A 48 -41.02 3.68 -3.24
N ARG A 49 -41.73 3.69 -4.38
CA ARG A 49 -42.67 2.64 -4.80
C ARG A 49 -42.09 1.23 -4.77
N ASN A 50 -40.79 1.08 -5.04
CA ASN A 50 -40.11 -0.22 -4.99
C ASN A 50 -39.69 -0.63 -3.57
N ALA A 51 -40.04 0.17 -2.57
CA ALA A 51 -39.78 -0.06 -1.16
C ALA A 51 -41.09 -0.26 -0.40
N GLN A 52 -41.06 -1.16 0.57
CA GLN A 52 -42.05 -1.24 1.63
C GLN A 52 -41.49 -0.54 2.87
N LEU A 53 -42.18 0.48 3.36
CA LEU A 53 -41.85 1.17 4.60
C LEU A 53 -42.88 0.84 5.68
N MET A 54 -42.42 0.74 6.93
CA MET A 54 -43.26 0.63 8.11
C MET A 54 -42.65 1.43 9.25
N GLN A 55 -43.51 2.09 10.05
CA GLN A 55 -43.12 2.69 11.32
C GLN A 55 -43.94 2.09 12.47
N GLN A 56 -43.28 1.78 13.57
CA GLN A 56 -43.92 1.21 14.76
C GLN A 56 -43.34 1.81 16.03
N THR A 57 -44.22 2.25 16.93
CA THR A 57 -43.84 2.70 18.27
C THR A 57 -43.50 1.49 19.14
N MET A 58 -42.30 1.45 19.69
CA MET A 58 -41.86 0.38 20.60
C MET A 58 -40.78 0.86 21.55
N THR A 59 -40.75 0.28 22.75
CA THR A 59 -39.72 0.62 23.73
C THR A 59 -38.36 0.08 23.31
N LYS A 60 -37.29 0.77 23.72
CA LYS A 60 -35.91 0.29 23.51
C LYS A 60 -35.63 -1.12 24.05
N LEU A 61 -36.34 -1.53 25.10
CA LEU A 61 -36.21 -2.88 25.68
C LEU A 61 -36.76 -3.94 24.72
N HIS A 62 -37.97 -3.73 24.18
CA HIS A 62 -38.57 -4.64 23.19
C HIS A 62 -37.76 -4.70 21.90
N PHE A 63 -37.26 -3.55 21.40
CA PHE A 63 -36.37 -3.52 20.23
C PHE A 63 -35.12 -4.39 20.43
N LYS A 64 -34.48 -4.31 21.60
CA LYS A 64 -33.31 -5.14 21.93
C LYS A 64 -33.65 -6.63 22.03
N GLN A 65 -34.85 -6.98 22.50
CA GLN A 65 -35.30 -8.37 22.58
C GLN A 65 -35.58 -8.97 21.21
N LEU A 66 -36.14 -8.19 20.28
CA LEU A 66 -36.33 -8.63 18.89
C LEU A 66 -35.00 -8.96 18.20
N GLY A 67 -33.97 -8.15 18.46
CA GLY A 67 -32.69 -8.25 17.75
C GLY A 67 -32.81 -7.89 16.27
N GLN A 68 -31.69 -7.95 15.55
CA GLN A 68 -31.66 -7.55 14.12
C GLN A 68 -32.43 -8.50 13.21
N GLU A 69 -32.41 -9.81 13.51
CA GLU A 69 -33.15 -10.80 12.73
C GLU A 69 -34.66 -10.71 12.99
N GLY A 70 -35.08 -10.50 14.24
CA GLY A 70 -36.49 -10.32 14.58
C GLY A 70 -37.14 -9.13 13.89
N VAL A 71 -36.41 -8.02 13.70
CA VAL A 71 -36.93 -6.81 13.05
C VAL A 71 -37.36 -7.08 11.60
N LYS A 72 -36.72 -8.03 10.90
CA LYS A 72 -37.10 -8.38 9.53
C LYS A 72 -38.52 -8.95 9.47
N PHE A 73 -38.86 -9.79 10.43
CA PHE A 73 -40.17 -10.45 10.47
C PHE A 73 -41.33 -9.49 10.75
N LEU A 74 -41.06 -8.27 11.25
CA LEU A 74 -42.10 -7.23 11.36
C LEU A 74 -42.65 -6.81 10.00
N LEU A 75 -41.86 -6.93 8.93
CA LEU A 75 -42.31 -6.62 7.57
C LEU A 75 -42.93 -7.81 6.85
N GLU A 76 -42.89 -9.03 7.41
CA GLU A 76 -43.31 -10.26 6.70
C GLU A 76 -44.76 -10.20 6.22
N GLU A 77 -45.67 -9.63 7.02
CA GLU A 77 -47.08 -9.48 6.67
C GLU A 77 -47.36 -8.33 5.68
N PHE A 78 -46.39 -7.44 5.46
CA PHE A 78 -46.52 -6.23 4.64
C PHE A 78 -45.78 -6.33 3.30
N VAL A 79 -45.15 -7.47 3.01
CA VAL A 79 -44.41 -7.69 1.77
C VAL A 79 -45.02 -8.84 0.97
N THR A 80 -44.92 -8.77 -0.34
CA THR A 80 -45.44 -9.80 -1.25
C THR A 80 -44.43 -10.91 -1.55
N LEU A 81 -43.16 -10.69 -1.22
CA LEU A 81 -42.06 -11.64 -1.41
C LEU A 81 -41.65 -12.23 -0.06
N PRO A 82 -41.07 -13.45 -0.03
CA PRO A 82 -40.51 -14.02 1.20
C PRO A 82 -39.51 -13.06 1.83
N ILE A 83 -39.52 -12.94 3.17
CA ILE A 83 -38.66 -11.99 3.87
C ILE A 83 -37.16 -12.23 3.62
N ASP A 84 -36.78 -13.49 3.35
CA ASP A 84 -35.41 -13.88 2.99
C ASP A 84 -34.95 -13.31 1.63
N GLN A 85 -35.88 -12.92 0.76
CA GLN A 85 -35.62 -12.29 -0.54
C GLN A 85 -35.69 -10.76 -0.45
N MET A 86 -35.88 -10.20 0.75
CA MET A 86 -35.96 -8.78 0.98
C MET A 86 -34.69 -8.26 1.65
N LYS A 87 -34.17 -7.15 1.14
CA LYS A 87 -33.15 -6.36 1.81
C LYS A 87 -33.83 -5.43 2.81
N ILE A 88 -33.67 -5.74 4.10
CA ILE A 88 -34.24 -4.94 5.19
C ILE A 88 -33.18 -4.03 5.80
N VAL A 89 -33.52 -2.76 5.98
CA VAL A 89 -32.78 -1.76 6.76
C VAL A 89 -33.71 -1.14 7.80
N HIS A 90 -33.17 -0.72 8.93
CA HIS A 90 -33.98 -0.16 10.01
C HIS A 90 -33.26 0.95 10.76
N HIS A 91 -34.06 1.82 11.39
CA HIS A 91 -33.60 2.86 12.29
C HIS A 91 -34.50 2.94 13.51
N PHE A 92 -33.91 3.00 14.70
CA PHE A 92 -34.64 3.15 15.95
C PHE A 92 -34.25 4.47 16.62
N GLN A 93 -35.21 5.37 16.78
CA GLN A 93 -35.03 6.68 17.41
C GLN A 93 -36.32 7.09 18.12
N ASN A 94 -36.21 7.73 19.29
CA ASN A 94 -37.36 8.27 20.04
C ASN A 94 -38.50 7.26 20.27
N ASP A 95 -38.17 6.01 20.63
CA ASP A 95 -39.14 4.90 20.80
C ASP A 95 -39.99 4.61 19.55
N GLN A 96 -39.51 4.99 18.37
CA GLN A 96 -40.08 4.68 17.07
C GLN A 96 -39.07 3.88 16.25
N LEU A 97 -39.50 2.72 15.76
CA LEU A 97 -38.76 1.91 14.82
C LEU A 97 -39.28 2.22 13.41
N SER A 98 -38.38 2.63 12.52
CA SER A 98 -38.63 2.71 11.08
C SER A 98 -37.93 1.55 10.39
N VAL A 99 -38.67 0.81 9.56
CA VAL A 99 -38.15 -0.34 8.80
C VAL A 99 -38.45 -0.11 7.33
N LEU A 100 -37.45 -0.31 6.48
CA LEU A 100 -37.56 -0.23 5.03
C LEU A 100 -37.09 -1.55 4.43
N GLY A 101 -37.94 -2.15 3.58
CA GLY A 101 -37.66 -3.36 2.83
C GLY A 101 -37.68 -3.10 1.34
N VAL A 102 -36.69 -3.60 0.62
CA VAL A 102 -36.66 -3.58 -0.86
C VAL A 102 -36.33 -4.97 -1.35
N ALA A 103 -36.95 -5.42 -2.44
CA ALA A 103 -36.64 -6.72 -3.03
C ALA A 103 -35.15 -6.81 -3.40
N GLN A 104 -34.49 -7.89 -2.99
CA GLN A 104 -33.05 -8.07 -3.24
C GLN A 104 -32.75 -8.15 -4.74
N SER A 105 -33.59 -8.83 -5.52
CA SER A 105 -33.49 -8.92 -6.98
C SER A 105 -33.53 -7.54 -7.67
N THR A 106 -34.36 -6.65 -7.16
CA THR A 106 -34.48 -5.27 -7.65
C THR A 106 -33.20 -4.48 -7.39
N ILE A 107 -32.64 -4.58 -6.18
CA ILE A 107 -31.35 -3.95 -5.85
C ILE A 107 -30.23 -4.48 -6.75
N GLU A 108 -30.14 -5.80 -6.92
CA GLU A 108 -29.13 -6.43 -7.78
C GLU A 108 -29.26 -5.94 -9.24
N THR A 109 -30.49 -5.84 -9.74
CA THR A 109 -30.77 -5.29 -11.08
C THR A 109 -30.29 -3.85 -11.21
N TRP A 110 -30.57 -3.00 -10.22
CA TRP A 110 -30.09 -1.62 -10.20
C TRP A 110 -28.57 -1.54 -10.13
N GLN A 111 -27.92 -2.36 -9.30
CA GLN A 111 -26.46 -2.42 -9.22
C GLN A 111 -25.84 -2.80 -10.56
N HIS A 112 -26.42 -3.78 -11.27
CA HIS A 112 -25.95 -4.17 -12.59
C HIS A 112 -26.12 -3.04 -13.61
N ALA A 113 -27.29 -2.40 -13.66
CA ALA A 113 -27.53 -1.28 -14.58
C ALA A 113 -26.58 -0.10 -14.31
N LEU A 114 -26.40 0.26 -13.04
CA LEU A 114 -25.58 1.40 -12.65
C LEU A 114 -24.07 1.10 -12.70
N SER A 115 -23.65 -0.18 -12.74
CA SER A 115 -22.24 -0.55 -12.92
C SER A 115 -21.67 -0.14 -14.28
N LEU A 116 -22.53 0.16 -15.25
CA LEU A 116 -22.16 0.67 -16.57
C LEU A 116 -21.78 2.15 -16.54
N LEU A 117 -22.17 2.88 -15.48
CA LEU A 117 -21.87 4.30 -15.36
C LEU A 117 -20.42 4.53 -14.93
N PRO A 118 -19.76 5.60 -15.42
CA PRO A 118 -18.38 5.92 -15.06
C PRO A 118 -18.25 6.54 -13.64
N ILE A 119 -19.08 6.14 -12.68
CA ILE A 119 -19.16 6.78 -11.35
C ILE A 119 -19.07 5.74 -10.22
N GLN A 120 -18.71 6.18 -9.02
CA GLN A 120 -18.68 5.32 -7.84
C GLN A 120 -19.95 5.50 -7.00
N ILE A 121 -20.83 4.52 -7.01
CA ILE A 121 -22.06 4.54 -6.21
C ILE A 121 -21.72 4.31 -4.73
N ILE A 122 -22.12 5.24 -3.87
CA ILE A 122 -21.86 5.16 -2.42
C ILE A 122 -23.12 4.90 -1.57
N ALA A 123 -24.31 5.16 -2.12
CA ALA A 123 -25.58 4.96 -1.41
C ALA A 123 -26.77 4.79 -2.37
N PHE A 124 -27.72 3.95 -1.98
CA PHE A 124 -29.05 3.81 -2.57
C PHE A 124 -30.09 4.24 -1.54
N LEU A 125 -30.81 5.31 -1.85
CA LEU A 125 -31.77 5.95 -0.95
C LEU A 125 -33.13 6.10 -1.63
N PRO A 126 -34.24 6.05 -0.89
CA PRO A 126 -35.55 6.31 -1.48
C PRO A 126 -35.68 7.77 -1.91
N ASP A 127 -36.39 8.01 -3.00
CA ASP A 127 -36.56 9.32 -3.65
C ASP A 127 -37.34 10.35 -2.83
N PHE A 128 -38.21 9.96 -1.90
CA PHE A 128 -38.84 10.94 -0.99
C PHE A 128 -37.82 11.76 -0.19
N LEU A 129 -36.60 11.26 0.00
CA LEU A 129 -35.51 11.99 0.67
C LEU A 129 -34.91 13.12 -0.18
N ILE A 130 -35.34 13.26 -1.44
CA ILE A 130 -35.05 14.43 -2.29
C ILE A 130 -35.81 15.67 -1.78
N LEU A 131 -36.91 15.47 -1.06
CA LEU A 131 -37.69 16.53 -0.42
C LEU A 131 -37.01 17.01 0.87
N PRO A 132 -37.17 18.29 1.23
CA PRO A 132 -36.66 18.81 2.50
C PRO A 132 -37.24 18.05 3.70
N GLU A 133 -36.56 18.13 4.83
CA GLU A 133 -37.04 17.50 6.06
C GLU A 133 -38.26 18.28 6.59
N PRO A 134 -39.38 17.60 6.90
CA PRO A 134 -40.58 18.26 7.42
C PRO A 134 -40.44 18.59 8.91
N GLU A 135 -41.18 19.61 9.34
CA GLU A 135 -41.38 19.91 10.75
C GLU A 135 -42.35 18.91 11.41
N PRO A 136 -42.41 18.81 12.76
CA PRO A 136 -43.37 17.94 13.43
C PRO A 136 -44.82 18.24 13.01
N ASN A 137 -45.58 17.20 12.66
CA ASN A 137 -46.93 17.27 12.11
C ASN A 137 -47.07 17.98 10.75
N GLN A 138 -45.96 18.18 10.03
CA GLN A 138 -45.97 18.71 8.67
C GLN A 138 -45.69 17.59 7.66
N ILE A 139 -46.37 17.59 6.51
CA ILE A 139 -46.07 16.74 5.36
C ILE A 139 -45.63 17.63 4.21
N ILE A 140 -44.49 17.30 3.62
CA ILE A 140 -44.01 17.98 2.41
C ILE A 140 -44.45 17.19 1.19
N ILE A 141 -45.14 17.84 0.26
CA ILE A 141 -45.63 17.23 -0.98
C ILE A 141 -45.07 18.02 -2.17
N ALA A 142 -44.41 17.36 -3.12
CA ALA A 142 -44.00 18.03 -4.34
C ALA A 142 -44.19 17.16 -5.57
N ASN A 143 -44.63 17.78 -6.67
CA ASN A 143 -44.63 17.14 -7.97
C ASN A 143 -43.36 17.57 -8.73
N LEU A 144 -42.41 16.64 -8.83
CA LEU A 144 -41.11 16.88 -9.47
C LEU A 144 -41.05 16.06 -10.76
N TYR A 145 -41.04 16.75 -11.89
CA TYR A 145 -40.96 16.14 -13.23
C TYR A 145 -42.02 15.06 -13.51
N GLY A 146 -43.22 15.23 -12.96
CA GLY A 146 -44.34 14.28 -13.12
C GLY A 146 -44.40 13.20 -12.02
N ASN A 147 -43.40 13.12 -11.14
CA ASN A 147 -43.43 12.22 -9.98
C ASN A 147 -43.92 13.00 -8.76
N LEU A 148 -45.08 12.59 -8.22
CA LEU A 148 -45.60 13.13 -6.98
C LEU A 148 -44.93 12.40 -5.80
N LEU A 149 -44.22 13.15 -4.98
CA LEU A 149 -43.52 12.67 -3.79
C LEU A 149 -44.13 13.31 -2.55
N ALA A 150 -44.25 12.52 -1.48
CA ALA A 150 -44.54 13.03 -0.14
C ALA A 150 -43.51 12.56 0.86
N ARG A 151 -43.15 13.45 1.78
CA ARG A 151 -42.30 13.14 2.93
C ARG A 151 -43.06 13.49 4.20
N GLU A 152 -43.37 12.47 4.98
CA GLU A 152 -44.19 12.56 6.20
C GLU A 152 -43.34 12.85 7.43
N ASN A 153 -42.11 12.33 7.47
CA ASN A 153 -41.14 12.64 8.51
C ASN A 153 -39.69 12.42 8.02
N GLU A 154 -38.72 12.51 8.93
CA GLU A 154 -37.29 12.27 8.62
C GLU A 154 -37.08 10.89 7.99
N TRP A 155 -37.83 9.88 8.43
CA TRP A 155 -37.66 8.45 8.12
C TRP A 155 -38.80 7.83 7.30
N SER A 156 -39.80 8.63 6.91
CA SER A 156 -40.99 8.18 6.19
C SER A 156 -41.40 9.10 5.07
N GLY A 157 -41.84 8.47 3.99
CA GLY A 157 -42.33 9.11 2.78
C GLY A 157 -42.54 8.09 1.68
N ASN A 158 -43.15 8.52 0.59
CA ASN A 158 -43.43 7.67 -0.56
C ASN A 158 -43.65 8.51 -1.83
N SER A 159 -43.63 7.84 -2.97
CA SER A 159 -44.20 8.32 -4.22
C SER A 159 -45.69 7.97 -4.25
N ILE A 160 -46.51 8.94 -4.67
CA ILE A 160 -47.97 8.85 -4.62
C ILE A 160 -48.53 8.86 -6.05
N ASP A 161 -49.42 7.91 -6.36
CA ASP A 161 -50.22 7.94 -7.59
C ASP A 161 -51.46 8.81 -7.44
N ASP A 162 -52.21 8.59 -6.36
CA ASP A 162 -53.48 9.25 -6.07
C ASP A 162 -53.34 10.12 -4.81
N LEU A 163 -53.25 11.43 -5.04
CA LEU A 163 -53.15 12.40 -3.96
C LEU A 163 -54.41 12.44 -3.09
N ALA A 164 -55.61 12.27 -3.68
CA ALA A 164 -56.85 12.33 -2.92
C ALA A 164 -56.92 11.18 -1.93
N LEU A 165 -56.63 9.96 -2.39
CA LEU A 165 -56.58 8.78 -1.52
C LEU A 165 -55.51 8.91 -0.43
N PHE A 166 -54.32 9.43 -0.77
CA PHE A 166 -53.27 9.64 0.22
C PHE A 166 -53.71 10.59 1.34
N LEU A 167 -54.41 11.68 0.99
CA LEU A 167 -54.89 12.69 1.93
C LEU A 167 -56.00 12.16 2.85
N GLU A 168 -56.83 11.21 2.39
CA GLU A 168 -57.90 10.61 3.22
C GLU A 168 -57.37 9.83 4.44
N PHE A 169 -56.14 9.32 4.37
CA PHE A 169 -55.50 8.58 5.47
C PHE A 169 -54.69 9.49 6.42
N GLN A 170 -54.61 10.79 6.15
CA GLN A 170 -53.85 11.71 6.98
C GLN A 170 -54.64 12.21 8.19
N ASN A 171 -53.90 12.64 9.22
CA ASN A 171 -54.51 13.23 10.40
C ASN A 171 -55.10 14.63 10.06
N PRO A 172 -56.31 14.96 10.54
CA PRO A 172 -56.90 16.29 10.33
C PRO A 172 -56.07 17.47 10.83
N VAL A 173 -55.12 17.26 11.76
CA VAL A 173 -54.27 18.32 12.33
C VAL A 173 -53.00 18.56 11.49
N THR A 174 -52.74 17.73 10.48
CA THR A 174 -51.53 17.80 9.66
C THR A 174 -51.45 19.11 8.86
N GLU A 175 -50.28 19.73 8.88
CA GLU A 175 -49.94 20.85 8.00
C GLU A 175 -49.28 20.34 6.71
N TYR A 176 -49.61 20.96 5.58
CA TYR A 176 -49.10 20.58 4.27
C TYR A 176 -48.22 21.69 3.70
N LYS A 177 -47.01 21.33 3.33
CA LYS A 177 -46.08 22.22 2.63
C LYS A 177 -45.88 21.70 1.21
N PHE A 178 -46.25 22.47 0.20
CA PHE A 178 -46.28 21.96 -1.17
C PHE A 178 -45.45 22.77 -2.18
N ALA A 179 -44.98 22.08 -3.23
CA ALA A 179 -44.30 22.70 -4.37
C ALA A 179 -44.70 22.06 -5.69
N ASN A 180 -44.82 22.87 -6.74
CA ASN A 180 -44.99 22.44 -8.14
C ASN A 180 -46.21 21.53 -8.41
N LEU A 181 -47.25 21.57 -7.57
CA LEU A 181 -48.46 20.78 -7.78
C LEU A 181 -49.21 21.24 -9.03
N SER A 182 -49.79 20.28 -9.75
CA SER A 182 -50.70 20.57 -10.86
C SER A 182 -52.03 21.17 -10.35
N PRO A 183 -52.81 21.87 -11.20
CA PRO A 183 -54.10 22.43 -10.79
C PRO A 183 -55.04 21.39 -10.17
N ALA A 184 -55.13 20.19 -10.75
CA ALA A 184 -55.95 19.10 -10.21
C ALA A 184 -55.46 18.63 -8.83
N GLN A 185 -54.15 18.56 -8.63
CA GLN A 185 -53.57 18.19 -7.33
C GLN A 185 -53.81 19.28 -6.26
N LEU A 186 -53.78 20.55 -6.66
CA LEU A 186 -54.13 21.67 -5.78
C LEU A 186 -55.59 21.61 -5.34
N ASP A 187 -56.50 21.29 -6.26
CA ASP A 187 -57.92 21.11 -5.94
C ASP A 187 -58.13 19.96 -4.94
N CYS A 188 -57.44 18.83 -5.12
CA CYS A 188 -57.45 17.73 -4.16
C CYS A 188 -56.93 18.15 -2.77
N LEU A 189 -55.81 18.88 -2.72
CA LEU A 189 -55.25 19.35 -1.46
C LEU A 189 -56.19 20.33 -0.75
N ALA A 190 -56.78 21.26 -1.50
CA ALA A 190 -57.74 22.23 -0.98
C ALA A 190 -59.04 21.59 -0.49
N ALA A 191 -59.44 20.45 -1.05
CA ALA A 191 -60.61 19.71 -0.58
C ALA A 191 -60.35 18.96 0.74
N ALA A 192 -59.11 18.53 0.99
CA ALA A 192 -58.75 17.72 2.17
C ALA A 192 -58.20 18.54 3.34
N SER A 193 -57.88 19.82 3.14
CA SER A 193 -57.21 20.66 4.13
C SER A 193 -57.83 22.06 4.22
N THR A 194 -57.59 22.75 5.34
CA THR A 194 -58.00 24.15 5.51
C THR A 194 -56.91 25.10 5.01
N GLN A 195 -57.29 26.33 4.64
CA GLN A 195 -56.35 27.31 4.09
C GLN A 195 -55.19 27.65 5.03
N ASP A 196 -55.41 27.59 6.34
CA ASP A 196 -54.37 27.85 7.36
C ASP A 196 -53.38 26.69 7.53
N GLN A 197 -53.70 25.50 7.00
CA GLN A 197 -52.86 24.31 7.08
C GLN A 197 -51.97 24.12 5.85
N VAL A 198 -52.06 24.98 4.84
CA VAL A 198 -51.38 24.78 3.56
C VAL A 198 -50.41 25.93 3.29
N THR A 199 -49.14 25.59 3.02
CA THR A 199 -48.10 26.57 2.69
C THR A 199 -47.37 26.18 1.40
N GLU A 200 -47.32 27.08 0.43
CA GLU A 200 -46.52 26.89 -0.78
C GLU A 200 -45.04 27.23 -0.51
N PHE A 201 -44.13 26.49 -1.13
CA PHE A 201 -42.69 26.80 -1.10
C PHE A 201 -42.02 26.59 -2.46
N SER A 202 -40.90 27.29 -2.66
CA SER A 202 -40.03 27.06 -3.81
C SER A 202 -39.10 25.89 -3.54
N TYR A 203 -39.26 24.81 -4.30
CA TYR A 203 -38.40 23.64 -4.17
C TYR A 203 -36.95 23.97 -4.57
N GLN A 204 -36.02 23.62 -3.68
CA GLN A 204 -34.58 23.59 -3.95
C GLN A 204 -34.02 22.27 -3.43
N PHE A 205 -33.17 21.63 -4.24
CA PHE A 205 -32.55 20.38 -3.83
C PHE A 205 -31.49 20.64 -2.76
N HIS A 206 -31.62 19.93 -1.65
CA HIS A 206 -30.66 19.98 -0.55
C HIS A 206 -30.02 18.61 -0.38
N SER A 207 -28.70 18.56 -0.46
CA SER A 207 -27.96 17.33 -0.27
C SER A 207 -28.08 16.82 1.17
N LEU A 208 -28.34 15.52 1.33
CA LEU A 208 -28.33 14.88 2.65
C LEU A 208 -26.93 14.90 3.27
N ASN A 209 -26.89 15.11 4.59
CA ASN A 209 -25.67 14.97 5.37
C ASN A 209 -25.29 13.48 5.47
N ARG A 210 -24.08 13.13 5.00
CA ARG A 210 -23.49 11.77 5.10
C ARG A 210 -24.38 10.65 4.51
N PRO A 211 -24.70 10.67 3.21
CA PRO A 211 -25.60 9.70 2.57
C PRO A 211 -25.13 8.25 2.69
N LYS A 212 -23.81 8.01 2.71
CA LYS A 212 -23.22 6.67 2.87
C LYS A 212 -23.59 5.99 4.19
N GLN A 213 -23.76 6.77 5.25
CA GLN A 213 -24.08 6.29 6.60
C GLN A 213 -25.58 6.39 6.91
N HIS A 214 -26.38 6.83 5.95
CA HIS A 214 -27.81 7.01 6.16
C HIS A 214 -28.47 5.66 6.50
N PRO A 215 -29.29 5.59 7.57
CA PRO A 215 -29.93 4.34 8.01
C PRO A 215 -30.77 3.64 6.94
N LEU A 216 -31.40 4.40 6.05
CA LEU A 216 -32.19 3.88 4.93
C LEU A 216 -31.36 3.50 3.69
N ASN A 217 -30.03 3.50 3.77
CA ASN A 217 -29.18 3.09 2.65
C ASN A 217 -29.27 1.58 2.41
N VAL A 218 -29.94 1.19 1.32
CA VAL A 218 -30.13 -0.22 0.95
C VAL A 218 -28.99 -0.79 0.13
N LEU A 219 -28.02 0.04 -0.29
CA LEU A 219 -26.86 -0.42 -1.03
C LEU A 219 -26.20 -1.54 -0.22
N PRO A 220 -26.11 -2.77 -0.76
CA PRO A 220 -25.41 -3.84 -0.10
C PRO A 220 -24.01 -3.29 0.17
N LYS A 221 -23.66 -3.14 1.46
CA LYS A 221 -22.27 -2.87 1.84
C LYS A 221 -21.51 -3.92 1.10
N ALA A 222 -20.72 -3.48 0.10
CA ALA A 222 -20.00 -4.35 -0.81
C ALA A 222 -19.50 -5.45 0.08
N LYS A 223 -20.03 -6.68 -0.12
CA LYS A 223 -19.77 -7.81 0.78
C LYS A 223 -18.33 -7.60 1.06
N ASN A 224 -18.01 -7.28 2.32
CA ASN A 224 -16.67 -7.45 2.73
C ASN A 224 -16.54 -8.94 2.35
N LYS A 225 -15.86 -9.23 1.23
CA LYS A 225 -14.60 -9.88 1.42
C LYS A 225 -13.98 -9.12 2.60
N GLU A 226 -14.41 -9.46 3.82
CA GLU A 226 -13.74 -10.46 4.58
C GLU A 226 -12.94 -11.28 3.56
N VAL A 227 -11.86 -10.66 3.06
CA VAL A 227 -10.56 -10.98 3.56
C VAL A 227 -10.78 -11.21 5.06
N GLU A 228 -11.39 -12.36 5.40
CA GLU A 228 -10.78 -13.30 6.30
C GLU A 228 -9.33 -13.10 5.95
N TRP A 229 -8.65 -12.31 6.77
CA TRP A 229 -7.21 -12.35 6.86
C TRP A 229 -6.97 -13.80 7.20
N SER A 230 -6.99 -14.61 6.15
CA SER A 230 -6.92 -16.03 6.21
C SER A 230 -5.63 -16.25 6.95
N GLY A 231 -5.67 -17.13 7.95
CA GLY A 231 -4.65 -17.22 9.00
C GLY A 231 -3.20 -17.34 8.49
N TYR A 232 -3.00 -17.47 7.18
CA TYR A 232 -1.76 -17.28 6.44
C TYR A 232 -0.98 -16.00 6.73
N TRP A 233 -1.56 -14.88 7.18
CA TRP A 233 -0.71 -13.74 7.61
C TRP A 233 0.14 -14.10 8.84
N LYS A 234 -0.40 -14.90 9.76
CA LYS A 234 0.37 -15.44 10.90
C LYS A 234 1.44 -16.43 10.43
N ALA A 235 1.14 -17.23 9.41
CA ALA A 235 2.13 -18.12 8.79
C ALA A 235 3.25 -17.33 8.07
N ALA A 236 2.89 -16.29 7.31
CA ALA A 236 3.85 -15.42 6.62
C ALA A 236 4.75 -14.67 7.61
N ALA A 237 4.19 -14.16 8.71
CA ALA A 237 4.96 -13.55 9.79
C ALA A 237 5.92 -14.56 10.45
N CYS A 238 5.47 -15.80 10.68
CA CYS A 238 6.30 -16.85 11.28
C CYS A 238 7.47 -17.25 10.36
N VAL A 239 7.22 -17.39 9.05
CA VAL A 239 8.27 -17.65 8.05
C VAL A 239 9.26 -16.49 8.00
N LEU A 240 8.79 -15.24 8.03
CA LEU A 240 9.65 -14.06 8.00
C LEU A 240 10.56 -14.00 9.25
N VAL A 241 10.01 -14.28 10.43
CA VAL A 241 10.79 -14.38 11.68
C VAL A 241 11.83 -15.51 11.60
N ALA A 242 11.46 -16.69 11.08
CA ALA A 242 12.37 -17.80 10.92
C ALA A 242 13.55 -17.46 9.98
N VAL A 243 13.27 -16.78 8.86
CA VAL A 243 14.29 -16.32 7.92
C VAL A 243 15.24 -15.31 8.58
N ILE A 244 14.70 -14.34 9.33
CA ILE A 244 15.53 -13.37 10.07
C ILE A 244 16.41 -14.07 11.11
N SER A 245 15.85 -15.03 11.87
CA SER A 245 16.64 -15.79 12.85
C SER A 245 17.77 -16.58 12.21
N VAL A 246 17.52 -17.25 11.08
CA VAL A 246 18.57 -17.98 10.34
C VAL A 246 19.65 -17.02 9.85
N GLN A 247 19.26 -15.86 9.31
CA GLN A 247 20.21 -14.84 8.84
C GLN A 247 21.10 -14.33 9.99
N LEU A 248 20.51 -14.00 11.14
CA LEU A 248 21.25 -13.52 12.31
C LEU A 248 22.20 -14.57 12.88
N VAL A 249 21.79 -15.84 12.94
CA VAL A 249 22.66 -16.93 13.38
C VAL A 249 23.82 -17.13 12.41
N TYR A 250 23.55 -17.10 11.11
CA TYR A 250 24.58 -17.21 10.09
C TYR A 250 25.61 -16.07 10.19
N ASP A 251 25.15 -14.83 10.28
CA ASP A 251 26.03 -13.66 10.41
C ASP A 251 26.83 -13.69 11.72
N GLY A 252 26.22 -14.12 12.83
CA GLY A 252 26.90 -14.29 14.12
C GLY A 252 28.01 -15.34 14.07
N LEU A 253 27.75 -16.50 13.48
CA LEU A 253 28.75 -17.57 13.30
C LEU A 253 29.88 -17.11 12.38
N ARG A 254 29.55 -16.45 11.27
CA ARG A 254 30.51 -15.91 10.30
C ARG A 254 31.42 -14.88 10.96
N TRP A 255 30.86 -13.97 11.76
CA TRP A 255 31.62 -12.97 12.50
C TRP A 255 32.58 -13.61 13.50
N SER A 256 32.14 -14.61 14.27
CA SER A 256 33.01 -15.31 15.22
C SER A 256 34.16 -16.03 14.51
N LYS A 257 33.89 -16.71 13.39
CA LYS A 257 34.93 -17.40 12.61
C LYS A 257 35.92 -16.41 12.00
N LEU A 258 35.44 -15.33 11.38
CA LEU A 258 36.28 -14.28 10.80
C LEU A 258 37.13 -13.59 11.86
N LYS A 259 36.57 -13.31 13.04
CA LYS A 259 37.30 -12.72 14.15
C LYS A 259 38.43 -13.63 14.66
N ARG A 260 38.15 -14.93 14.84
CA ARG A 260 39.20 -15.90 15.20
C ARG A 260 40.32 -15.98 14.17
N VAL A 261 40.00 -15.94 12.87
CA VAL A 261 41.00 -15.95 11.80
C VAL A 261 41.81 -14.64 11.79
N ALA A 262 41.16 -13.50 12.01
CA ALA A 262 41.83 -12.21 12.13
C ALA A 262 42.80 -12.20 13.32
N ASP A 263 42.34 -12.62 14.51
CA ASP A 263 43.16 -12.70 15.72
C ASP A 263 44.38 -13.61 15.52
N GLN A 264 44.20 -14.77 14.86
CA GLN A 264 45.31 -15.68 14.54
C GLN A 264 46.31 -15.07 13.55
N THR A 265 45.83 -14.38 12.52
CA THR A 265 46.68 -13.72 11.52
C THR A 265 47.43 -12.55 12.13
N ALA A 266 46.80 -11.82 13.05
CA ALA A 266 47.43 -10.73 13.79
C ALA A 266 48.60 -11.24 14.64
N VAL A 267 48.43 -12.34 15.38
CA VAL A 267 49.53 -12.95 16.15
C VAL A 267 50.68 -13.37 15.24
N GLN A 268 50.39 -14.04 14.12
CA GLN A 268 51.43 -14.44 13.15
C GLN A 268 52.17 -13.23 12.56
N ALA A 269 51.47 -12.14 12.26
CA ALA A 269 52.08 -10.91 11.76
C ALA A 269 52.97 -10.23 12.81
N ILE A 270 52.58 -10.26 14.10
CA ILE A 270 53.40 -9.75 15.20
C ILE A 270 54.66 -10.60 15.36
N ASP A 271 54.54 -11.92 15.32
CA ASP A 271 55.70 -12.82 15.47
C ASP A 271 56.67 -12.68 14.30
N GLN A 272 56.15 -12.57 13.07
CA GLN A 272 56.98 -12.32 11.89
C GLN A 272 57.69 -10.96 11.95
N TYR A 273 57.00 -9.92 12.42
CA TYR A 273 57.59 -8.61 12.63
C TYR A 273 58.73 -8.66 13.68
N LYS A 274 58.50 -9.34 14.81
CA LYS A 274 59.53 -9.52 15.85
C LYS A 274 60.72 -10.32 15.33
N TYR A 275 60.48 -11.32 14.48
CA TYR A 275 61.55 -12.08 13.84
C TYR A 275 62.42 -11.20 12.91
N TRP A 276 61.81 -10.31 12.12
CA TRP A 276 62.54 -9.43 11.20
C TRP A 276 63.25 -8.24 11.86
N PHE A 277 62.67 -7.66 12.91
CA PHE A 277 63.15 -6.39 13.49
C PHE A 277 63.60 -6.48 14.95
N GLY A 278 63.53 -7.66 15.59
CA GLY A 278 63.93 -7.91 16.97
C GLY A 278 62.82 -7.64 18.02
N GLU A 279 62.92 -8.28 19.19
CA GLU A 279 61.88 -8.26 20.24
C GLU A 279 61.74 -6.93 21.02
N ASN A 280 62.57 -5.93 20.75
CA ASN A 280 62.73 -4.75 21.62
C ASN A 280 61.60 -3.70 21.53
N SER A 281 60.47 -4.00 20.89
CA SER A 281 59.36 -3.06 20.75
C SER A 281 58.00 -3.71 21.06
N ARG A 282 57.17 -3.05 21.87
CA ARG A 282 55.79 -3.49 22.15
C ARG A 282 54.92 -3.28 20.90
N VAL A 283 54.78 -4.32 20.09
CA VAL A 283 53.94 -4.31 18.89
C VAL A 283 52.58 -4.93 19.19
N THR A 284 51.51 -4.25 18.79
CA THR A 284 50.10 -4.65 18.95
C THR A 284 49.40 -4.59 17.58
N GLU A 285 48.35 -5.39 17.39
CA GLU A 285 47.65 -5.56 16.09
C GLU A 285 47.34 -4.24 15.36
N GLN A 286 46.86 -3.23 16.10
CA GLN A 286 46.51 -1.93 15.53
C GLN A 286 47.72 -1.10 15.07
N ASN A 287 48.89 -1.34 15.67
CA ASN A 287 50.11 -0.54 15.47
C ASN A 287 51.16 -1.24 14.60
N ILE A 288 50.97 -2.51 14.20
CA ILE A 288 51.93 -3.23 13.34
C ILE A 288 52.19 -2.45 12.04
N LYS A 289 51.13 -1.95 11.39
CA LYS A 289 51.25 -1.23 10.12
C LYS A 289 52.09 0.03 10.26
N SER A 290 51.83 0.85 11.28
CA SER A 290 52.56 2.10 11.51
C SER A 290 54.00 1.85 11.96
N GLN A 291 54.24 0.80 12.76
CA GLN A 291 55.58 0.39 13.18
C GLN A 291 56.40 -0.15 12.00
N PHE A 292 55.81 -0.96 11.12
CA PHE A 292 56.45 -1.44 9.90
C PHE A 292 56.76 -0.30 8.92
N GLU A 293 55.83 0.64 8.73
CA GLU A 293 56.09 1.84 7.95
C GLU A 293 57.19 2.70 8.56
N SER A 294 57.23 2.85 9.88
CA SER A 294 58.29 3.58 10.60
C SER A 294 59.65 2.92 10.38
N GLN A 295 59.72 1.59 10.46
CA GLN A 295 60.96 0.84 10.28
C GLN A 295 61.41 0.85 8.82
N LEU A 296 60.48 0.80 7.87
CA LEU A 296 60.77 1.04 6.46
C LEU A 296 61.28 2.46 6.20
N ARG A 297 60.70 3.49 6.83
CA ARG A 297 61.17 4.88 6.71
C ARG A 297 62.53 5.09 7.37
N MET A 298 62.80 4.44 8.51
CA MET A 298 64.13 4.39 9.13
C MET A 298 65.14 3.68 8.21
N SER A 299 64.71 2.61 7.52
CA SER A 299 65.51 1.93 6.51
C SER A 299 65.67 2.73 5.21
N GLN A 300 64.78 3.68 4.89
CA GLN A 300 64.91 4.60 3.74
C GLN A 300 66.02 5.65 3.94
N LEU A 301 66.45 5.88 5.19
CA LEU A 301 67.68 6.63 5.47
C LEU A 301 68.94 5.75 5.28
N GLY A 302 68.77 4.44 5.10
CA GLY A 302 69.77 3.49 4.61
C GLY A 302 69.77 3.41 3.07
N ASP A 303 70.95 3.17 2.51
CA ASP A 303 71.33 3.32 1.11
C ASP A 303 70.25 2.95 0.05
N THR A 304 69.64 3.98 -0.54
CA THR A 304 68.62 3.88 -1.63
C THR A 304 69.13 3.16 -2.89
N GLN A 305 70.45 2.96 -3.02
CA GLN A 305 71.03 2.19 -4.11
C GLN A 305 70.62 0.71 -4.06
N ALA A 306 70.53 0.09 -2.88
CA ALA A 306 70.16 -1.33 -2.75
C ALA A 306 68.74 -1.62 -3.26
N LEU A 307 67.78 -0.74 -2.96
CA LEU A 307 66.37 -0.90 -3.36
C LEU A 307 66.16 -0.65 -4.87
N SER A 308 66.95 0.27 -5.46
CA SER A 308 66.93 0.52 -6.90
C SER A 308 67.57 -0.63 -7.69
N LEU A 309 68.64 -1.25 -7.18
CA LEU A 309 69.23 -2.47 -7.74
C LEU A 309 68.24 -3.64 -7.65
N LEU A 310 67.60 -3.86 -6.50
CA LEU A 310 66.59 -4.92 -6.32
C LEU A 310 65.38 -4.76 -7.23
N SER A 311 64.84 -3.54 -7.38
CA SER A 311 63.67 -3.30 -8.24
C SER A 311 63.98 -3.52 -9.73
N ARG A 312 65.24 -3.38 -10.14
CA ARG A 312 65.68 -3.60 -11.53
C ARG A 312 66.10 -5.04 -11.81
N VAL A 313 66.60 -5.76 -10.80
CA VAL A 313 66.97 -7.19 -10.89
C VAL A 313 65.77 -8.12 -10.71
N GLY A 314 64.76 -7.71 -9.92
CA GLY A 314 63.56 -8.50 -9.63
C GLY A 314 62.79 -9.03 -10.85
N PRO A 315 62.49 -8.22 -11.88
CA PRO A 315 61.79 -8.68 -13.08
C PRO A 315 62.55 -9.77 -13.84
N ILE A 316 63.89 -9.71 -13.84
CA ILE A 316 64.76 -10.66 -14.54
C ILE A 316 64.77 -12.01 -13.81
N LEU A 317 64.79 -11.99 -12.47
CA LEU A 317 64.68 -13.18 -11.64
C LEU A 317 63.31 -13.87 -11.82
N MET A 318 62.22 -13.09 -11.88
CA MET A 318 60.88 -13.63 -12.13
C MET A 318 60.75 -14.25 -13.53
N GLN A 319 61.33 -13.62 -14.56
CA GLN A 319 61.27 -14.14 -15.93
C GLN A 319 61.95 -15.52 -16.07
N LYS A 320 63.02 -15.77 -15.31
CA LYS A 320 63.77 -17.04 -15.34
C LYS A 320 63.34 -18.04 -14.25
N GLN A 321 62.33 -17.71 -13.44
CA GLN A 321 61.88 -18.51 -12.28
C GLN A 321 63.00 -18.88 -11.30
N ILE A 322 63.95 -17.96 -11.08
CA ILE A 322 65.06 -18.17 -10.16
C ILE A 322 64.67 -17.59 -8.81
N VAL A 323 64.77 -18.40 -7.75
CA VAL A 323 64.35 -18.01 -6.40
C VAL A 323 65.56 -17.48 -5.63
N ALA A 324 65.48 -16.23 -5.17
CA ALA A 324 66.47 -15.66 -4.27
C ALA A 324 66.23 -16.19 -2.85
N GLN A 325 67.24 -16.84 -2.26
CA GLN A 325 67.15 -17.37 -0.90
C GLN A 325 67.68 -16.41 0.14
N GLN A 326 68.71 -15.63 -0.22
CA GLN A 326 69.32 -14.66 0.65
C GLN A 326 69.80 -13.47 -0.18
N VAL A 327 69.52 -12.26 0.31
CA VAL A 327 69.99 -11.01 -0.26
C VAL A 327 70.80 -10.30 0.81
N SER A 328 72.05 -9.97 0.50
CA SER A 328 72.91 -9.17 1.35
C SER A 328 73.43 -7.99 0.54
N TYR A 329 73.41 -6.80 1.11
CA TYR A 329 73.97 -5.60 0.49
C TYR A 329 75.03 -5.03 1.43
N ASP A 330 76.28 -5.05 0.98
CA ASP A 330 77.43 -4.58 1.75
C ASP A 330 78.41 -3.86 0.81
N ALA A 331 78.95 -2.72 1.26
CA ALA A 331 79.91 -1.89 0.53
C ALA A 331 79.56 -1.62 -0.95
N SER A 332 78.30 -1.30 -1.26
CA SER A 332 77.79 -1.04 -2.64
C SER A 332 77.80 -2.25 -3.58
N VAL A 333 77.86 -3.46 -3.01
CA VAL A 333 77.77 -4.71 -3.77
C VAL A 333 76.55 -5.49 -3.29
N LEU A 334 75.65 -5.81 -4.21
CA LEU A 334 74.50 -6.67 -3.93
C LEU A 334 74.92 -8.13 -4.14
N ALA A 335 75.02 -8.89 -3.05
CA ALA A 335 75.27 -10.33 -3.09
C ALA A 335 73.94 -11.08 -2.92
N ILE A 336 73.56 -11.85 -3.94
CA ILE A 336 72.33 -12.63 -3.94
C ILE A 336 72.68 -14.11 -4.08
N SER A 337 72.22 -14.93 -3.14
CA SER A 337 72.24 -16.39 -3.26
C SER A 337 71.01 -16.84 -4.04
N LEU A 338 71.24 -17.34 -5.26
CA LEU A 338 70.20 -17.72 -6.21
C LEU A 338 70.11 -19.23 -6.35
N LYS A 339 68.90 -19.78 -6.26
CA LYS A 339 68.61 -21.18 -6.58
C LYS A 339 67.97 -21.26 -7.95
N ALA A 340 68.64 -21.93 -8.88
CA ALA A 340 68.18 -22.15 -10.24
C ALA A 340 68.07 -23.65 -10.56
N LYS A 341 67.39 -23.98 -11.66
CA LYS A 341 67.18 -25.37 -12.11
C LYS A 341 68.48 -25.99 -12.65
N SER A 342 69.39 -25.18 -13.18
CA SER A 342 70.70 -25.60 -13.68
C SER A 342 71.77 -24.52 -13.48
N ALA A 343 73.04 -24.90 -13.56
CA ALA A 343 74.16 -23.94 -13.52
C ALA A 343 74.17 -23.01 -14.75
N ASP A 344 73.73 -23.52 -15.90
CA ASP A 344 73.63 -22.75 -17.15
C ASP A 344 72.61 -21.61 -17.04
N ASP A 345 71.53 -21.80 -16.28
CA ASP A 345 70.54 -20.75 -16.03
C ASP A 345 71.11 -19.58 -15.22
N LEU A 346 72.02 -19.87 -14.28
CA LEU A 346 72.72 -18.84 -13.49
C LEU A 346 73.72 -18.07 -14.35
N GLN A 347 74.41 -18.76 -15.26
CA GLN A 347 75.35 -18.12 -16.19
C GLN A 347 74.63 -17.28 -17.26
N GLY A 348 73.50 -17.75 -17.77
CA GLY A 348 72.64 -16.96 -18.65
C GLY A 348 72.08 -15.72 -17.96
N LEU A 349 71.72 -15.82 -16.68
CA LEU A 349 71.28 -14.69 -15.88
C LEU A 349 72.38 -13.63 -15.70
N THR A 350 73.60 -14.03 -15.35
CA THR A 350 74.71 -13.06 -15.19
C THR A 350 75.08 -12.38 -16.51
N GLN A 351 75.02 -13.10 -17.63
CA GLN A 351 75.25 -12.50 -18.94
C GLN A 351 74.15 -11.48 -19.32
N GLN A 352 72.89 -11.78 -19.00
CA GLN A 352 71.78 -10.87 -19.23
C GLN A 352 71.84 -9.63 -18.32
N LEU A 353 72.26 -9.80 -17.06
CA LEU A 353 72.51 -8.68 -16.14
C LEU A 353 73.64 -7.78 -16.65
N ASN A 354 74.73 -8.36 -17.17
CA ASN A 354 75.82 -7.61 -17.79
C ASN A 354 75.36 -6.84 -19.04
N GLN A 355 74.50 -7.43 -19.87
CA GLN A 355 73.92 -6.75 -21.05
C GLN A 355 73.01 -5.57 -20.67
N GLN A 356 72.41 -5.59 -19.48
CA GLN A 356 71.57 -4.50 -18.98
C GLN A 356 72.36 -3.41 -18.23
N GLY A 357 73.69 -3.49 -18.27
CA GLY A 357 74.60 -2.46 -17.76
C GLY A 357 75.05 -2.64 -16.32
N PHE A 358 74.74 -3.77 -15.68
CA PHE A 358 75.26 -4.11 -14.34
C PHE A 358 76.59 -4.83 -14.43
N GLN A 359 77.48 -4.71 -13.43
CA GLN A 359 78.66 -5.58 -13.36
C GLN A 359 78.33 -6.78 -12.48
N ALA A 360 77.85 -7.86 -13.12
CA ALA A 360 77.45 -9.09 -12.44
C ALA A 360 78.53 -10.17 -12.54
N GLU A 361 79.04 -10.60 -11.38
CA GLU A 361 80.00 -11.69 -11.23
C GLU A 361 79.32 -12.92 -10.63
N LEU A 362 79.44 -14.06 -11.30
CA LEU A 362 79.04 -15.36 -10.77
C LEU A 362 80.15 -15.87 -9.84
N GLY A 363 79.88 -15.97 -8.55
CA GLY A 363 80.73 -16.62 -7.57
C GLY A 363 80.62 -18.15 -7.65
N ASN A 364 81.12 -18.82 -6.61
CA ASN A 364 81.10 -20.29 -6.56
C ASN A 364 79.68 -20.85 -6.72
N VAL A 365 79.51 -21.73 -7.70
CA VAL A 365 78.28 -22.49 -7.92
C VAL A 365 78.44 -23.86 -7.27
N GLN A 366 77.53 -24.19 -6.37
CA GLN A 366 77.43 -25.52 -5.76
C GLN A 366 76.23 -26.25 -6.38
N ALA A 367 76.45 -27.47 -6.84
CA ALA A 367 75.37 -28.34 -7.29
C ALA A 367 74.60 -28.83 -6.05
N ASP A 368 73.30 -28.56 -6.02
CA ASP A 368 72.36 -29.04 -5.02
C ASP A 368 71.53 -30.18 -5.65
N THR A 369 71.01 -31.10 -4.84
CA THR A 369 70.30 -32.31 -5.30
C THR A 369 69.05 -32.05 -6.17
N VAL A 370 68.57 -30.81 -6.24
CA VAL A 370 67.40 -30.38 -7.04
C VAL A 370 67.72 -29.16 -7.94
N GLY A 371 69.00 -28.81 -8.14
CA GLY A 371 69.39 -27.68 -9.00
C GLY A 371 70.80 -27.13 -8.73
N ALA A 372 71.04 -25.86 -9.03
CA ALA A 372 72.29 -25.18 -8.74
C ALA A 372 72.05 -23.98 -7.83
N ILE A 373 72.89 -23.84 -6.80
CA ILE A 373 72.92 -22.65 -5.94
C ILE A 373 74.20 -21.88 -6.28
N GLY A 374 74.05 -20.64 -6.71
CA GLY A 374 75.16 -19.76 -7.04
C GLY A 374 75.04 -18.43 -6.32
N LEU A 375 76.19 -17.91 -5.87
CA LEU A 375 76.26 -16.56 -5.31
C LEU A 375 76.55 -15.57 -6.44
N VAL A 376 75.65 -14.63 -6.70
CA VAL A 376 75.84 -13.59 -7.72
C VAL A 376 76.11 -12.26 -7.03
N LYS A 377 77.24 -11.63 -7.37
CA LYS A 377 77.58 -10.29 -6.90
C LYS A 377 77.30 -9.30 -8.01
N ILE A 378 76.51 -8.28 -7.71
CA ILE A 378 76.10 -7.25 -8.66
C ILE A 378 76.62 -5.91 -8.13
N LYS A 379 77.39 -5.22 -8.97
CA LYS A 379 77.87 -3.85 -8.74
C LYS A 379 77.20 -2.87 -9.69
#